data_AF-A0A961WJR1-F1
#
_entry.id   AF-A0A961WJR1-F1
#
_cell.length_a   1.000
_cell.length_b   1.000
_cell.length_c   1.000
_cell.angle_alpha   90.00
_cell.angle_beta   90.00
_cell.angle_gamma   90.00
#
_symmetry.space_group_name_H-M   'P 1'
#
loop_
_entity.id
_entity.type
_entity.pdbx_description
1 polymer ?
#
loop_
_entity_poly.entity_id
_entity_poly.type
_entity_poly.pdbx_seq_one_letter_code
_entity_poly.pdbx_strand_id
1 'polypeptide(L)' 'YTTGVPPVVGAMMMFKGIWKGKGVYNVEQLPPEPFLEELAKQGLPWHVKEIKTSDQEPLFKVKT' A
#
# COMPACT_ATOMS: atom_id res chain seq x y z
N TYR A 1 11.09 -9.47 -2.37
CA TYR A 1 10.01 -9.64 -1.37
C TYR A 1 8.99 -8.49 -1.47
N THR A 2 9.37 -7.27 -1.10
CA THR A 2 8.49 -6.07 -1.12
C THR A 2 7.93 -5.70 -2.50
N THR A 3 8.62 -5.99 -3.60
CA THR A 3 8.12 -5.77 -4.97
C THR A 3 7.29 -6.93 -5.52
N GLY A 4 7.50 -8.15 -5.02
CA GLY A 4 6.87 -9.36 -5.56
C GLY A 4 5.53 -9.71 -4.92
N VAL A 5 5.36 -9.39 -3.63
CA VAL A 5 4.12 -9.64 -2.90
C VAL A 5 2.95 -8.77 -3.39
N PRO A 6 3.10 -7.44 -3.62
CA PRO A 6 1.98 -6.60 -4.03
C PRO A 6 1.31 -7.00 -5.36
N PRO A 7 2.04 -7.38 -6.43
CA PRO A 7 1.41 -7.88 -7.66
C PRO A 7 0.57 -9.15 -7.44
N VAL A 8 1.03 -10.07 -6.59
CA VAL A 8 0.29 -11.30 -6.27
C VAL A 8 -1.00 -10.96 -5.51
N VAL A 9 -0.91 -10.08 -4.51
CA VAL A 9 -2.10 -9.61 -3.77
C VAL A 9 -3.07 -8.87 -4.70
N GLY A 10 -2.57 -8.07 -5.64
CA GLY A 10 -3.40 -7.41 -6.66
C GLY A 10 -4.13 -8.40 -7.56
N ALA A 11 -3.46 -9.47 -8.00
CA ALA A 11 -4.09 -10.56 -8.73
C ALA A 11 -5.18 -11.25 -7.90
N MET A 12 -4.95 -11.48 -6.60
CA MET A 12 -5.97 -12.02 -5.69
C MET A 12 -7.20 -11.11 -5.60
N MET A 13 -7.03 -9.78 -5.58
CA MET A 13 -8.16 -8.84 -5.57
C MET A 13 -9.01 -8.95 -6.84
N MET A 14 -8.38 -9.19 -8.00
CA MET A 14 -9.07 -9.42 -9.26
C MET A 14 -9.83 -10.75 -9.26
N PHE A 15 -9.20 -11.84 -8.81
CA PHE A 15 -9.86 -13.16 -8.72
C PHE A 15 -11.01 -13.19 -7.71
N LYS A 16 -10.91 -12.43 -6.61
CA LYS A 16 -12.01 -12.24 -5.64
C LYS A 16 -13.12 -11.31 -6.17
N GLY A 17 -12.93 -10.67 -7.33
CA GLY A 17 -13.89 -9.73 -7.92
C GLY A 17 -14.01 -8.39 -7.17
N ILE A 18 -13.06 -8.08 -6.28
CA ILE A 18 -12.98 -6.83 -5.54
C ILE A 18 -12.46 -5.74 -6.47
N TRP A 19 -11.37 -6.03 -7.17
CA TRP A 19 -10.83 -5.18 -8.22
C TRP A 19 -11.40 -5.62 -9.56
N LYS A 20 -12.44 -4.92 -10.02
CA LYS A 20 -13.18 -5.23 -11.24
C LYS A 20 -13.58 -3.94 -11.95
N GLY A 21 -13.79 -4.03 -13.27
CA GLY A 21 -14.17 -2.90 -14.10
C GLY A 21 -13.65 -3.06 -15.52
N LYS A 22 -14.22 -2.31 -16.47
CA LYS A 22 -13.69 -2.22 -17.84
C LYS A 22 -12.82 -0.99 -17.93
N GLY A 23 -11.54 -1.16 -18.23
CA GLY A 23 -10.60 -0.05 -18.40
C GLY A 23 -9.22 -0.37 -17.87
N VAL A 24 -8.37 0.65 -17.85
CA VAL A 24 -7.05 0.63 -17.23
C VAL A 24 -7.14 1.40 -15.92
N TYR A 25 -6.68 0.78 -14.84
CA TYR A 25 -6.75 1.36 -13.50
C TYR A 25 -5.36 1.38 -12.88
N ASN A 26 -5.08 2.46 -12.17
CA ASN A 26 -4.03 2.48 -11.17
C ASN A 26 -4.59 1.99 -9.82
N VAL A 27 -3.69 1.59 -8.92
CA VAL A 27 -4.05 0.95 -7.64
C VAL A 27 -4.84 1.89 -6.73
N GLU A 28 -4.53 3.19 -6.72
CA GLU A 28 -5.22 4.20 -5.93
C GLU A 28 -6.68 4.45 -6.34
N GLN A 29 -7.09 3.95 -7.51
CA GLN A 29 -8.45 4.06 -8.02
C GLN A 29 -9.35 2.91 -7.56
N LEU A 30 -8.79 1.92 -6.86
CA LEU A 30 -9.46 0.70 -6.44
C LEU A 30 -9.58 0.65 -4.91
N PRO A 31 -10.55 -0.12 -4.36
CA PRO A 31 -10.71 -0.25 -2.91
C PRO A 31 -9.41 -0.70 -2.22
N PRO A 32 -8.83 0.12 -1.33
CA PRO A 32 -7.52 -0.15 -0.75
C PRO A 32 -7.57 -1.10 0.46
N GLU A 33 -8.67 -1.15 1.20
CA GLU A 33 -8.73 -1.86 2.50
C GLU A 33 -8.45 -3.36 2.36
N PRO A 34 -9.10 -4.11 1.44
CA PRO A 34 -8.86 -5.55 1.32
C PRO A 34 -7.45 -5.88 0.83
N PHE A 35 -6.84 -4.97 0.07
CA PHE A 35 -5.48 -5.09 -0.43
C PHE A 35 -4.45 -4.87 0.68
N LEU A 36 -4.63 -3.82 1.49
CA LEU A 36 -3.76 -3.50 2.63
C LEU A 36 -3.84 -4.55 3.75
N GLU A 37 -5.01 -5.14 3.98
CA GLU A 37 -5.16 -6.26 4.93
C GLU A 37 -4.43 -7.52 4.47
N GLU A 38 -4.55 -7.88 3.19
CA GLU A 38 -3.87 -9.05 2.64
C GLU A 38 -2.36 -8.84 2.59
N LEU A 39 -1.88 -7.64 2.24
CA LEU A 39 -0.46 -7.30 2.29
C LEU A 39 0.15 -7.58 3.67
N ALA A 40 -0.52 -7.16 4.74
CA ALA A 40 -0.06 -7.41 6.10
C ALA A 40 0.03 -8.91 6.41
N LYS A 41 -0.96 -9.71 5.98
CA LYS A 41 -0.97 -11.18 6.16
C LYS A 41 0.14 -11.87 5.37
N GLN A 42 0.49 -11.35 4.20
CA GLN A 42 1.59 -11.86 3.36
C GLN A 42 2.97 -11.39 3.84
N GLY A 43 3.04 -10.74 5.01
CA GLY A 43 4.27 -10.36 5.70
C GLY A 43 4.78 -8.95 5.36
N LEU A 44 3.92 -8.10 4.81
CA LEU A 44 4.17 -6.67 4.64
C LEU A 44 3.25 -5.83 5.55
N PRO A 45 3.44 -5.87 6.89
CA PRO A 45 2.69 -5.02 7.79
C PRO A 45 3.01 -3.55 7.51
N TRP A 46 1.99 -2.70 7.58
CA TRP A 46 2.12 -1.26 7.40
C TRP A 46 1.68 -0.53 8.66
N HIS A 47 2.14 0.70 8.80
CA HIS A 47 1.78 1.58 9.90
C HIS A 47 1.59 3.01 9.36
N VAL A 48 0.73 3.77 10.02
CA VAL A 48 0.61 5.21 9.81
C VAL A 48 1.07 5.89 11.08
N LYS A 49 1.98 6.85 10.92
CA LYS A 49 2.44 7.70 12.02
C LYS A 49 2.09 9.13 11.67
N GLU A 50 1.24 9.75 12.48
CA GLU A 50 1.00 11.18 12.41
C GLU A 50 2.16 11.93 13.06
N ILE A 51 2.68 12.94 12.37
CA ILE A 51 3.87 13.69 12.79
C ILE A 51 3.45 15.14 12.97
N LYS A 52 3.72 15.71 14.16
CA LYS A 52 3.49 17.13 14.44
C LYS A 52 4.55 17.96 13.73
N THR A 53 4.20 19.20 13.36
CA THR A 53 5.13 20.10 12.65
C THR A 53 6.44 20.32 13.40
N SER A 54 6.42 20.32 14.73
CA SER A 54 7.62 20.41 15.58
C SER A 54 8.62 19.27 15.38
N ASP A 55 8.13 18.10 14.95
CA ASP A 55 8.91 16.86 14.88
C ASP A 55 9.42 16.59 13.45
N GLN A 56 9.20 17.53 12.52
CA GLN A 56 9.56 17.40 11.11
C GLN A 56 11.00 17.85 10.80
N GLU A 57 11.50 18.91 11.46
CA GLU A 57 12.86 19.42 11.26
C GLU A 57 13.97 18.36 11.33
N PRO A 58 13.93 17.36 12.23
CA PRO A 58 14.94 16.30 12.28
C PRO A 58 14.88 15.35 11.08
N LEU A 59 13.71 15.15 10.46
CA LEU A 59 13.49 14.17 9.38
C LEU A 59 14.04 14.65 8.04
N PHE A 60 14.09 15.96 7.82
CA PHE A 60 14.58 16.57 6.59
C PHE A 60 16.07 16.94 6.63
N LYS A 61 16.77 16.64 7.74
CA LYS A 61 18.21 16.87 7.83
C LYS A 61 18.96 15.89 6.94
N VAL A 62 19.33 16.36 5.75
CA VAL A 62 20.25 15.66 4.86
C VAL A 62 21.63 15.65 5.53
N LYS A 63 22.14 14.47 5.85
CA LYS A 63 23.55 14.29 6.24
C LYS A 63 24.39 14.27 4.96
N THR A 64 25.01 15.40 4.65
CA THR A 64 26.15 15.48 3.72
C THR A 64 27.40 14.87 4.33
#